data_AF-A0A2G9NG65-F1
#
_entry.id   AF-A0A2G9NG65-F1
#
_cell.length_a   1.000
_cell.length_b   1.000
_cell.length_c   1.000
_cell.angle_alpha   90.00
_cell.angle_beta   90.00
_cell.angle_gamma   90.00
#
_symmetry.space_group_name_H-M   'P 1'
#
loop_
_entity.id
_entity.type
_entity.pdbx_description
1 polymer ?
#
loop_
_entity_poly.entity_id
_entity_poly.type
_entity_poly.pdbx_seq_one_letter_code
_entity_poly.pdbx_strand_id
1 'polypeptide(L)'
;MKKKRYTWRNYIEYMKDNPKGLWFKMRLYGWGWVPVKWQGWVVVLGFIGLFILNGIYFASKVSPNGEPTTFDLDLFLGMIILLVIFLFWICYKKGERPKWSWGR
;
A
#
# COMPACT_ATOMS: atom_id res chain seq x y z
N MET A 1 5.83 27.24 -10.73
CA MET A 1 6.30 25.96 -11.33
C MET A 1 5.22 25.42 -12.26
N LYS A 2 5.50 25.30 -13.57
CA LYS A 2 4.54 24.77 -14.56
C LYS A 2 4.20 23.31 -14.22
N LYS A 3 2.92 22.97 -14.02
CA LYS A 3 2.46 21.56 -13.90
C LYS A 3 2.71 20.86 -15.24
N LYS A 4 3.68 19.95 -15.29
CA LYS A 4 3.86 19.01 -16.42
C LYS A 4 2.57 18.18 -16.53
N ARG A 5 1.88 18.21 -17.67
CA ARG A 5 0.69 17.36 -17.92
C ARG A 5 1.17 15.99 -18.35
N TYR A 6 0.76 14.95 -17.61
CA TYR A 6 1.08 13.58 -17.95
C TYR A 6 -0.16 12.92 -18.55
N THR A 7 -0.07 12.48 -19.80
CA THR A 7 -1.06 11.61 -20.43
C THR A 7 -0.59 10.16 -20.34
N TRP A 8 -1.44 9.20 -20.71
CA TRP A 8 -1.05 7.78 -20.77
C TRP A 8 0.27 7.55 -21.52
N ARG A 9 0.47 8.26 -22.64
CA ARG A 9 1.66 8.12 -23.50
C ARG A 9 2.96 8.48 -22.77
N ASN A 10 2.91 9.49 -21.91
CA ASN A 10 4.10 10.00 -21.21
C ASN A 10 4.15 9.56 -19.74
N TYR A 11 3.21 8.72 -19.29
CA TYR A 11 3.17 8.24 -17.90
C TYR A 11 4.33 7.30 -17.58
N ILE A 12 4.71 6.47 -18.55
CA ILE A 12 5.85 5.57 -18.41
C ILE A 12 7.15 6.37 -18.21
N GLU A 13 7.31 7.47 -18.95
CA GLU A 13 8.43 8.39 -18.76
C GLU A 13 8.40 9.03 -17.38
N TYR A 14 7.23 9.50 -16.92
CA TYR A 14 7.08 9.99 -15.54
C TYR A 14 7.45 8.94 -14.50
N MET A 15 7.07 7.67 -14.70
CA MET A 15 7.41 6.58 -13.78
C MET A 15 8.93 6.34 -13.77
N LYS A 16 9.58 6.34 -14.94
CA LYS A 16 11.03 6.18 -15.09
C LYS A 16 11.83 7.39 -14.55
N ASP A 17 11.30 8.59 -14.67
CA ASP A 17 11.93 9.84 -14.23
C ASP A 17 11.90 9.99 -12.70
N ASN A 18 12.81 9.31 -11.99
CA ASN A 18 12.87 9.27 -10.52
C ASN A 18 14.15 9.89 -9.92
N PRO A 19 14.46 11.18 -10.19
CA PRO A 19 15.69 11.81 -9.73
C PRO A 19 15.75 11.95 -8.20
N LYS A 20 14.58 12.04 -7.54
CA LYS A 20 14.47 12.12 -6.07
C LYS A 20 14.53 10.75 -5.39
N GLY A 21 14.64 9.67 -6.16
CA GLY A 21 14.77 8.32 -5.64
C GLY A 21 13.60 7.83 -4.80
N LEU A 22 12.38 8.32 -5.08
CA LEU A 22 11.15 7.98 -4.38
C LEU A 22 10.87 6.47 -4.47
N TRP A 23 10.31 5.91 -3.40
CA TRP A 23 9.93 4.50 -3.36
C TRP A 23 8.58 4.29 -4.04
N PHE A 24 7.70 5.29 -3.91
CA PHE A 24 6.33 5.26 -4.39
C PHE A 24 6.03 6.52 -5.23
N LYS A 25 5.34 6.36 -6.35
CA LYS A 25 4.84 7.47 -7.17
C LYS A 25 3.32 7.44 -7.26
N MET A 26 2.74 8.58 -7.61
CA MET A 26 1.31 8.72 -7.73
C MET A 26 0.77 7.92 -8.92
N ARG A 27 -0.42 7.33 -8.76
CA ARG A 27 -1.17 6.75 -9.89
C ARG A 27 -1.68 7.86 -10.80
N LEU A 28 -1.64 7.62 -12.12
CA LEU A 28 -2.18 8.57 -13.10
C LEU A 28 -3.71 8.68 -13.01
N TYR A 29 -4.38 7.59 -12.68
CA TYR A 29 -5.83 7.49 -12.56
C TYR A 29 -6.22 7.07 -11.15
N GLY A 30 -7.21 7.80 -10.59
CA GLY A 30 -7.71 7.63 -9.24
C GLY A 30 -6.79 8.26 -8.20
N TRP A 31 -6.73 7.61 -7.04
CA TRP A 31 -5.95 8.03 -5.89
C TRP A 31 -5.04 6.90 -5.41
N GLY A 32 -3.89 7.27 -4.84
CA GLY A 32 -2.95 6.35 -4.23
C GLY A 32 -1.59 6.31 -4.93
N TRP A 33 -0.87 5.22 -4.70
CA TRP A 33 0.54 5.08 -5.04
C TRP A 33 0.85 3.78 -5.78
N VAL A 34 1.97 3.77 -6.48
CA VAL A 34 2.59 2.58 -7.10
C VAL A 34 4.05 2.51 -6.68
N PRO A 35 4.56 1.33 -6.29
CA PRO A 35 5.98 1.15 -6.05
C PRO A 35 6.77 1.32 -7.34
N VAL A 36 7.82 2.15 -7.32
CA VAL A 36 8.69 2.42 -8.47
C VAL A 36 10.11 1.93 -8.21
N LYS A 37 10.47 1.69 -6.96
CA LYS A 37 11.73 1.05 -6.56
C LYS A 37 11.50 -0.26 -5.83
N TRP A 38 12.54 -1.10 -5.82
CA TRP A 38 12.54 -2.37 -5.10
C TRP A 38 12.23 -2.20 -3.61
N GLN A 39 12.63 -1.09 -2.95
CA GLN A 39 12.26 -0.85 -1.54
C GLN A 39 10.74 -0.72 -1.36
N GLY A 40 10.05 -0.08 -2.31
CA GLY A 40 8.60 0.01 -2.28
C GLY A 40 7.95 -1.36 -2.43
N TRP A 41 8.47 -2.19 -3.34
CA TRP A 41 8.03 -3.57 -3.49
C TRP A 41 8.26 -4.41 -2.24
N VAL A 42 9.41 -4.28 -1.57
CA VAL A 42 9.67 -4.97 -0.29
C VAL A 42 8.63 -4.58 0.77
N VAL A 43 8.26 -3.30 0.85
CA VAL A 43 7.22 -2.85 1.78
C VAL A 43 5.86 -3.46 1.43
N VAL A 44 5.48 -3.46 0.15
CA VAL A 44 4.19 -4.05 -0.29
C VAL A 44 4.16 -5.56 -0.06
N LEU A 45 5.23 -6.27 -0.43
CA LEU A 45 5.32 -7.72 -0.22
C LEU A 45 5.38 -8.08 1.26
N GLY A 46 6.07 -7.29 2.08
CA GLY A 46 6.07 -7.43 3.53
C GLY A 46 4.68 -7.24 4.12
N PHE A 47 3.95 -6.23 3.68
CA PHE A 47 2.55 -6.02 4.06
C PHE A 47 1.66 -7.20 3.67
N ILE A 48 1.74 -7.69 2.43
CA ILE A 48 0.97 -8.84 1.96
C ILE A 48 1.32 -10.09 2.77
N GLY A 49 2.61 -10.33 3.03
CA GLY A 49 3.07 -11.46 3.83
C GLY A 49 2.54 -11.41 5.26
N LEU A 50 2.64 -10.26 5.93
CA LEU A 50 2.11 -10.08 7.28
C LEU A 50 0.58 -10.21 7.33
N PHE A 51 -0.11 -9.72 6.32
CA PHE A 51 -1.57 -9.86 6.20
C PHE A 51 -1.97 -11.34 6.07
N ILE A 52 -1.30 -12.10 5.21
CA ILE A 52 -1.55 -13.55 5.05
C ILE A 52 -1.20 -14.31 6.34
N LEU A 53 -0.05 -14.01 6.96
CA LEU A 53 0.36 -14.63 8.22
C LEU A 53 -0.63 -14.35 9.34
N ASN A 54 -1.18 -13.14 9.41
CA ASN A 54 -2.22 -12.78 10.38
C ASN A 54 -3.51 -13.60 10.14
N GLY A 55 -3.90 -13.80 8.87
CA GLY A 55 -5.03 -14.67 8.50
C GLY A 55 -4.81 -16.14 8.84
N ILE A 56 -3.62 -16.68 8.57
CA ILE A 56 -3.26 -18.07 8.93
C ILE A 56 -3.23 -18.24 10.45
N TYR A 57 -2.66 -17.28 11.18
CA TYR A 57 -2.64 -17.28 12.63
C TYR A 57 -4.05 -17.26 13.20
N PHE A 58 -4.92 -16.40 12.70
CA PHE A 58 -6.33 -16.34 13.09
C PHE A 58 -7.04 -17.67 12.80
N ALA A 59 -6.88 -18.23 11.60
CA ALA A 59 -7.47 -19.52 11.23
C ALA A 59 -6.97 -20.68 12.11
N SER A 60 -5.72 -20.63 12.60
CA SER A 60 -5.19 -21.65 13.52
C SER A 60 -5.74 -21.55 14.95
N LYS A 61 -6.24 -20.38 15.33
CA LYS A 61 -6.81 -20.10 16.67
C LYS A 61 -8.29 -20.38 16.74
N VAL A 62 -9.01 -20.21 15.63
CA VAL A 62 -10.41 -20.63 15.50
C VAL A 62 -10.42 -22.15 15.41
N SER A 63 -10.81 -22.81 16.51
CA SER A 63 -10.97 -24.26 16.55
C SER A 63 -11.99 -24.70 15.48
N PRO A 64 -11.84 -25.85 14.82
CA PRO A 64 -12.76 -26.29 13.74
C PRO A 64 -14.24 -26.31 14.13
N ASN A 65 -14.53 -26.41 15.43
CA ASN A 65 -15.88 -26.50 16.00
C ASN A 65 -16.21 -25.38 17.00
N GLY A 66 -15.32 -24.40 17.18
CA GLY A 66 -15.48 -23.30 18.14
C GLY A 66 -15.79 -21.99 17.44
N GLU A 67 -16.85 -21.30 17.87
CA GLU A 67 -17.10 -19.94 17.37
C GLU A 67 -15.93 -19.02 17.76
N PRO A 68 -15.49 -18.12 16.85
CA PRO A 68 -14.43 -17.17 17.17
C PRO A 68 -14.87 -16.28 18.33
N THR A 69 -14.01 -16.14 19.34
CA THR A 69 -14.25 -15.19 20.43
C THR A 69 -14.25 -13.78 19.86
N THR A 70 -15.06 -12.88 20.43
CA THR A 70 -15.02 -11.44 20.11
C THR A 70 -13.61 -10.87 20.21
N PHE A 71 -12.85 -11.31 21.21
CA PHE A 71 -11.45 -10.94 21.41
C PHE A 71 -10.53 -11.33 20.25
N ASP A 72 -10.72 -12.51 19.65
CA ASP A 72 -9.90 -12.98 18.52
C ASP A 72 -10.17 -12.14 17.27
N LEU A 73 -11.44 -11.78 17.04
CA LEU A 73 -11.87 -10.90 15.95
C LEU A 73 -11.31 -9.48 16.12
N ASP A 74 -11.35 -8.95 17.33
CA ASP A 74 -10.81 -7.62 17.66
C ASP A 74 -9.29 -7.56 17.41
N LEU A 75 -8.56 -8.61 17.81
CA LEU A 75 -7.11 -8.71 17.56
C LEU A 75 -6.80 -8.80 16.07
N PHE A 76 -7.57 -9.59 15.31
CA PHE A 76 -7.40 -9.73 13.87
C PHE A 76 -7.64 -8.39 13.15
N LEU A 77 -8.77 -7.74 13.40
CA LEU A 77 -9.11 -6.45 12.81
C LEU A 77 -8.13 -5.34 13.25
N GLY A 78 -7.75 -5.31 14.53
CA GLY A 78 -6.79 -4.37 15.07
C GLY A 78 -5.43 -4.47 14.38
N MET A 79 -4.94 -5.69 14.14
CA MET A 79 -3.69 -5.91 13.40
C MET A 79 -3.78 -5.47 11.95
N ILE A 80 -4.89 -5.75 11.25
CA ILE A 80 -5.10 -5.28 9.87
C ILE A 80 -5.08 -3.75 9.81
N ILE A 81 -5.81 -3.08 10.70
CA ILE A 81 -5.85 -1.61 10.77
C ILE A 81 -4.45 -1.05 11.00
N LEU A 82 -3.69 -1.63 11.94
CA LEU A 82 -2.32 -1.22 12.22
C LEU A 82 -1.42 -1.38 11.00
N LEU A 83 -1.49 -2.51 10.30
CA LEU A 83 -0.72 -2.77 9.08
C LEU A 83 -1.06 -1.76 7.97
N VAL A 84 -2.35 -1.43 7.80
CA VAL A 84 -2.80 -0.43 6.83
C VAL A 84 -2.27 0.95 7.19
N ILE A 85 -2.40 1.38 8.45
CA ILE A 85 -1.87 2.67 8.91
C ILE A 85 -0.36 2.74 8.65
N PHE A 86 0.37 1.68 8.97
CA PHE A 86 1.82 1.60 8.76
C PHE A 86 2.18 1.69 7.27
N LEU A 87 1.46 0.97 6.40
CA LEU A 87 1.65 1.05 4.94
C LEU A 87 1.41 2.48 4.44
N PHE A 88 0.30 3.09 4.84
CA PHE A 88 -0.02 4.47 4.46
C PHE A 88 1.05 5.45 4.97
N TRP A 89 1.52 5.29 6.19
CA TRP A 89 2.59 6.11 6.76
C TRP A 89 3.87 6.05 5.93
N ILE A 90 4.29 4.84 5.50
CA ILE A 90 5.46 4.69 4.62
C ILE A 90 5.19 5.33 3.25
N CYS A 91 4.02 5.09 2.65
CA CYS A 91 3.65 5.66 1.35
C CYS A 91 3.67 7.19 1.36
N TYR A 92 3.17 7.82 2.43
CA TYR A 92 3.22 9.28 2.59
C TYR A 92 4.63 9.81 2.82
N LYS A 93 5.48 9.08 3.57
CA LYS A 93 6.85 9.53 3.91
C LYS A 93 7.85 9.31 2.78
N LYS A 94 7.69 8.25 2.00
CA LYS A 94 8.63 7.81 0.94
C LYS A 94 8.08 7.95 -0.48
N GLY A 95 6.85 8.43 -0.61
CA GLY A 95 6.17 8.67 -1.88
C GLY A 95 5.81 10.12 -2.14
N GLU A 96 5.24 10.37 -3.30
CA GLU A 96 4.64 11.66 -3.61
C GLU A 96 3.34 11.87 -2.82
N ARG A 97 2.97 13.13 -2.57
CA ARG A 97 1.65 13.41 -1.97
C ARG A 97 0.57 12.88 -2.93
N PRO A 98 -0.32 11.99 -2.45
CA PRO A 98 -1.33 11.40 -3.30
C PRO A 98 -2.30 12.51 -3.70
N LYS A 99 -2.68 12.53 -4.98
CA LYS A 99 -3.70 13.43 -5.48
C LYS A 99 -4.65 12.63 -6.31
N TRP A 100 -5.91 13.04 -6.26
CA TRP A 100 -6.89 12.51 -7.17
C TRP A 100 -6.58 13.02 -8.59
N SER A 101 -6.35 12.11 -9.53
CA SER A 101 -6.04 12.41 -10.92
C SER A 101 -6.88 11.54 -11.85
N TRP A 102 -7.34 12.10 -12.97
CA TRP A 102 -8.06 11.38 -14.03
C TRP A 102 -7.35 11.55 -15.38
N GLY A 103 -6.01 11.62 -15.39
CA GLY A 103 -5.23 11.78 -16.62
C GLY A 103 -5.40 13.12 -17.35
N ARG A 104 -5.50 14.23 -16.59
CA ARG A 104 -5.52 15.60 -17.13
C ARG A 104 -4.12 16.22 -17.20
#